data_AF-A0A527XI70-F1
#
_entry.id   AF-A0A527XI70-F1
#
_cell.length_a   1.000
_cell.length_b   1.000
_cell.length_c   1.000
_cell.angle_alpha   90.00
_cell.angle_beta   90.00
_cell.angle_gamma   90.00
#
_symmetry.space_group_name_H-M   'P 1'
#
loop_
_entity.id
_entity.type
_entity.pdbx_description
1 polymer ?
#
loop_
_entity_poly.entity_id
_entity_poly.type
_entity_poly.pdbx_seq_one_letter_code
_entity_poly.pdbx_strand_id
1 'polypeptide(L)'
;KPARQGSSVGVSKVNASQEFDRALTEAFQHDRKLLAEEFVRGREIEYSVLESPSGELFVSRPGEIVPAESHGFYNYNAKYID
;
A
#
# COMPACT_ATOMS: atom_id res chain seq x y z
N LYS A 1 8.07 4.96 0.90
CA LYS A 1 7.57 4.17 -0.25
C LYS A 1 7.98 4.82 -1.57
N PRO A 2 8.21 4.06 -2.66
CA PRO A 2 8.49 4.61 -3.98
C PRO A 2 7.27 5.38 -4.50
N ALA A 3 7.46 6.53 -5.16
CA ALA A 3 6.36 7.41 -5.54
C ALA A 3 5.48 6.85 -6.67
N ARG A 4 6.02 5.93 -7.50
CA ARG A 4 5.36 5.40 -8.69
C ARG A 4 5.19 3.88 -8.69
N GLN A 5 5.21 3.23 -7.53
CA GLN A 5 5.05 1.77 -7.42
C GLN A 5 3.68 1.36 -6.90
N GLY A 6 3.19 0.24 -7.45
CA GLY A 6 2.01 -0.49 -6.99
C GLY A 6 2.39 -1.77 -6.25
N SER A 7 1.40 -2.57 -5.89
CA SER A 7 1.59 -3.92 -5.29
C SER A 7 2.45 -3.96 -4.02
N SER A 8 2.60 -2.82 -3.33
CA SER A 8 3.43 -2.68 -2.13
C SER A 8 4.94 -2.98 -2.33
N VAL A 9 5.43 -2.96 -3.58
CA VAL A 9 6.86 -3.19 -3.89
C VAL A 9 7.71 -2.02 -3.39
N GLY A 10 8.81 -2.32 -2.69
CA GLY A 10 9.70 -1.32 -2.09
C GLY A 10 9.07 -0.54 -0.92
N VAL A 11 7.90 -0.95 -0.42
CA VAL A 11 7.27 -0.35 0.75
C VAL A 11 7.85 -0.97 2.02
N SER A 12 8.31 -0.12 2.94
CA SER A 12 8.76 -0.53 4.27
C SER A 12 8.01 0.26 5.33
N LYS A 13 7.61 -0.41 6.41
CA LYS A 13 7.18 0.22 7.66
C LYS A 13 8.39 0.42 8.55
N VAL A 14 8.62 1.65 9.00
CA VAL A 14 9.74 2.05 9.85
C VAL A 14 9.21 2.29 11.26
N ASN A 15 9.59 1.44 12.21
CA ASN A 15 9.14 1.51 13.61
C ASN A 15 10.11 2.30 14.49
N ALA A 16 11.38 2.41 14.08
CA ALA A 16 12.42 3.12 14.79
C ALA A 16 13.41 3.76 13.83
N SER A 17 14.12 4.80 14.27
CA SER A 17 15.02 5.60 13.43
C SER A 17 16.16 4.77 12.80
N GLN A 18 16.61 3.71 13.48
CA GLN A 18 17.66 2.81 13.00
C GLN A 18 17.24 2.03 11.74
N GLU A 19 15.94 1.87 11.48
CA GLU A 19 15.43 1.16 10.30
C GLU A 19 15.37 2.08 9.06
N PHE A 20 15.52 3.39 9.23
CA PHE A 20 15.24 4.38 8.19
C PHE A 20 16.21 4.29 7.01
N ASP A 21 17.52 4.23 7.24
CA ASP A 21 18.51 4.17 6.17
C ASP A 21 18.38 2.91 5.31
N ARG A 22 18.06 1.77 5.95
CA ARG A 22 17.76 0.52 5.25
C ARG A 22 16.49 0.65 4.39
N ALA A 23 15.43 1.25 4.94
CA ALA A 23 14.18 1.46 4.20
C ALA A 23 14.36 2.40 3.00
N LEU A 24 15.18 3.44 3.13
CA LEU A 24 15.54 4.32 2.02
C LEU A 24 16.34 3.57 0.95
N THR A 25 17.37 2.84 1.36
CA THR A 25 18.24 2.07 0.44
C THR A 25 17.42 1.11 -0.41
N GLU A 26 16.48 0.39 0.21
CA GLU A 26 15.57 -0.52 -0.50
C GLU A 26 14.64 0.24 -1.45
N ALA A 27 13.96 1.28 -0.95
CA ALA A 27 12.97 2.00 -1.75
C ALA A 27 13.61 2.72 -2.97
N PHE A 28 14.85 3.21 -2.85
CA PHE A 28 15.58 3.84 -3.95
C PHE A 28 16.01 2.87 -5.06
N GLN A 29 15.97 1.56 -4.83
CA GLN A 29 16.13 0.58 -5.92
C GLN A 29 14.94 0.61 -6.89
N HIS A 30 13.78 1.11 -6.45
CA HIS A 30 12.52 1.04 -7.21
C HIS A 30 12.05 2.39 -7.77
N ASP A 31 12.51 3.51 -7.21
CA ASP A 31 12.18 4.86 -7.70
C ASP A 31 13.24 5.89 -7.28
N ARG A 32 13.37 6.99 -8.02
CA ARG A 32 14.26 8.12 -7.68
C ARG A 32 13.58 9.14 -6.75
N LYS A 33 12.26 9.02 -6.56
CA LYS A 33 11.48 9.85 -5.65
C LYS A 33 10.72 8.96 -4.68
N LEU A 34 10.81 9.30 -3.40
CA LEU A 34 10.14 8.58 -2.32
C LEU A 34 9.09 9.48 -1.65
N LEU A 35 8.08 8.84 -1.06
CA LEU A 35 7.10 9.43 -0.15
C LEU A 35 7.28 8.82 1.24
N ALA A 36 7.21 9.67 2.26
CA ALA A 36 7.12 9.27 3.65
C ALA A 36 5.76 9.72 4.18
N GLU A 37 5.05 8.80 4.85
CA GLU A 37 3.71 9.01 5.38
C GLU A 37 3.69 8.52 6.83
N GLU A 38 2.91 9.19 7.67
CA GLU A 38 2.63 8.72 9.02
C GLU A 38 1.86 7.40 8.96
N PHE A 39 2.27 6.42 9.78
CA PHE A 39 1.54 5.17 9.88
C PHE A 39 0.25 5.37 10.68
N VAL A 40 -0.90 5.09 10.05
CA VAL A 40 -2.21 5.09 10.71
C VAL A 40 -2.61 3.65 11.03
N ARG A 41 -2.85 3.36 12.31
CA ARG A 41 -3.45 2.08 12.73
C ARG A 41 -4.96 2.14 12.51
N GLY A 42 -5.40 1.77 11.31
CA GLY A 42 -6.81 1.85 10.91
C GLY A 42 -7.26 0.63 10.10
N ARG A 43 -8.50 0.73 9.59
CA ARG A 43 -9.10 -0.22 8.65
C ARG A 43 -8.82 0.23 7.23
N GLU A 44 -8.45 -0.69 6.35
CA GLU A 44 -8.27 -0.41 4.92
C GLU A 44 -9.58 -0.75 4.19
N ILE A 45 -10.21 0.26 3.59
CA ILE A 45 -11.51 0.14 2.91
C ILE A 45 -11.33 0.53 1.44
N GLU A 46 -11.78 -0.32 0.53
CA GLU A 46 -11.67 -0.13 -0.92
C GLU A 46 -13.04 -0.03 -1.59
N TYR A 47 -13.08 0.76 -2.67
CA TYR A 47 -14.21 0.89 -3.57
C TYR A 47 -13.71 0.83 -5.01
N SER A 48 -14.43 0.10 -5.86
CA SER A 48 -14.23 0.14 -7.31
C SER A 48 -15.18 1.16 -7.92
N VAL A 49 -14.66 1.97 -8.84
CA VAL A 49 -15.44 2.96 -9.60
C VAL A 49 -15.31 2.64 -11.09
N LEU A 50 -16.45 2.58 -11.78
CA LEU A 50 -16.52 2.34 -13.23
C LEU A 50 -17.44 3.39 -13.87
N GLU A 51 -16.94 4.09 -14.88
CA GLU A 51 -17.76 4.99 -15.70
C GLU A 51 -18.30 4.23 -16.93
N SER A 52 -19.60 4.37 -17.18
CA SER A 52 -20.26 3.82 -18.36
C SER A 52 -20.00 4.70 -19.61
N PRO A 53 -20.21 4.20 -20.83
CA PRO A 53 -20.11 5.03 -22.04
C PRO A 53 -21.08 6.22 -22.07
N SER A 54 -22.17 6.20 -21.28
CA SER A 54 -23.11 7.32 -21.14
C SER A 54 -22.72 8.30 -20.04
N GLY A 55 -21.58 8.11 -19.38
CA GLY A 55 -21.09 8.95 -18.29
C GLY A 55 -21.69 8.64 -16.91
N GLU A 56 -22.41 7.52 -16.76
CA GLU A 56 -22.92 7.08 -15.46
C GLU A 56 -21.80 6.43 -14.64
N LEU A 57 -21.65 6.80 -13.37
CA LEU A 57 -20.68 6.19 -12.46
C LEU A 57 -21.32 5.06 -11.65
N PHE A 58 -20.78 3.85 -11.80
CA PHE A 58 -21.05 2.72 -10.92
C PHE A 58 -19.99 2.65 -9.83
N VAL A 59 -20.41 2.61 -8.57
CA VAL A 59 -19.54 2.45 -7.41
C VAL A 59 -19.88 1.13 -6.71
N SER A 60 -18.87 0.30 -6.43
CA SER A 60 -19.09 -0.94 -5.69
C SER A 60 -19.56 -0.67 -4.25
N ARG A 61 -20.02 -1.73 -3.57
CA ARG A 61 -20.08 -1.71 -2.11
C ARG A 61 -18.65 -1.63 -1.54
N PRO A 62 -18.47 -1.09 -0.31
CA PRO A 62 -17.16 -1.12 0.35
C PRO A 62 -16.68 -2.56 0.55
N GLY A 63 -15.43 -2.81 0.17
CA GLY A 63 -14.66 -3.97 0.62
C GLY A 63 -13.74 -3.57 1.76
N GLU A 64 -13.59 -4.42 2.77
CA GLU A 64 -12.57 -4.24 3.80
C GLU A 64 -11.45 -5.25 3.58
N ILE A 65 -10.21 -4.76 3.60
CA ILE A 65 -9.03 -5.62 3.59
C ILE A 65 -8.69 -5.95 5.04
N VAL A 66 -8.74 -7.24 5.36
CA VAL A 66 -8.31 -7.79 6.65
C VAL A 66 -7.13 -8.72 6.37
N PRO A 67 -5.87 -8.22 6.42
CA PRO A 67 -4.70 -9.08 6.27
C PRO A 67 -4.67 -10.13 7.40
N ALA A 68 -4.08 -11.30 7.13
CA ALA A 68 -3.82 -12.28 8.18
C ALA A 68 -3.03 -11.66 9.34
N GLU A 69 -3.27 -12.10 10.58
CA GLU A 69 -2.59 -11.54 11.76
C GLU A 69 -1.06 -11.67 11.71
N SER A 70 -0.56 -12.66 10.95
CA SER A 70 0.87 -12.85 10.63
C SER A 70 1.46 -11.69 9.82
N HIS A 71 0.63 -10.92 9.13
CA HIS A 71 1.01 -9.77 8.34
C HIS A 71 0.70 -8.48 9.09
N GLY A 72 1.75 -7.82 9.59
CA GLY A 72 1.62 -6.55 10.29
C GLY A 72 1.11 -5.36 9.45
N PHE A 73 0.96 -5.53 8.13
CA PHE A 73 0.30 -4.61 7.18
C PHE A 73 0.08 -5.30 5.81
N TYR A 74 -0.72 -4.71 4.92
CA TYR A 74 -1.03 -5.25 3.58
C TYR A 74 0.12 -5.11 2.56
N ASN A 75 1.17 -5.91 2.79
CA ASN A 75 2.38 -5.97 1.96
C ASN A 75 2.21 -6.91 0.75
N TYR A 76 3.25 -7.07 -0.08
CA TYR A 76 3.19 -7.92 -1.27
C TYR A 76 2.84 -9.39 -0.93
N ASN A 77 3.41 -9.93 0.14
CA ASN A 77 3.17 -11.31 0.55
C ASN A 77 1.72 -11.50 0.96
N ALA A 78 1.18 -10.59 1.77
CA ALA A 78 -0.23 -10.57 2.18
C ALA A 78 -1.21 -10.40 1.01
N LYS A 79 -0.74 -9.96 -0.17
CA LYS A 79 -1.56 -9.80 -1.37
C LYS A 79 -1.62 -11.06 -2.23
N TYR A 80 -0.57 -11.87 -2.24
CA TYR A 80 -0.36 -12.84 -3.33
C TYR A 80 0.22 -14.19 -2.93
N ILE A 81 0.72 -14.37 -1.71
CA ILE A 81 1.46 -15.58 -1.34
C ILE A 81 0.76 -16.38 -0.24
N ASP A 82 0.32 -15.69 0.81
CA ASP A 82 -0.30 -16.24 2.01
C ASP A 82 -1.70 -15.64 2.16
#